data_AF-A0A661NRX2-F1
#
_entry.id   AF-A0A661NRX2-F1
#
_cell.length_a   1.000
_cell.length_b   1.000
_cell.length_c   1.000
_cell.angle_alpha   90.00
_cell.angle_beta   90.00
_cell.angle_gamma   90.00
#
_symmetry.space_group_name_H-M   'P 1'
#
loop_
_entity.id
_entity.type
_entity.pdbx_description
1 polymer ?
#
loop_
_entity_poly.entity_id
_entity_poly.type
_entity_poly.pdbx_seq_one_letter_code
_entity_poly.pdbx_strand_id
1 'polypeptide(L)'
;MSRRATFDLVLLVVGTAVIALGLEAYVGDRALAATIGGEEYELLAPGMLVVLAAIPFLVWVGSRSLADLPRLQRYLALLLRIALVGVLALGLSRLARTTEATRISTIFLVDVSESVPDASLVGAREHLAAAWAARGDNDVQLVTFARDARAIALAQDADEVPEITRHVEDSPDAQGAQGTQGSQGTQDTQDTGSTVRGDRGGGGTSLGAATNMAAALQLAYGLYPPGHLRRAVIVSDGGQTEGDLLAEASRSRGFGVRLYYHALREGAPAEVAIRDVDLPERIEVGEPF
;
A
#
# COMPACT_ATOMS: atom_id res chain seq x y z
N MET A 1 -9.28 66.65 -0.79
CA MET A 1 -8.89 65.77 -1.91
C MET A 1 -9.40 66.36 -3.21
N SER A 2 -8.56 66.49 -4.23
CA SER A 2 -9.01 67.01 -5.53
C SER A 2 -9.99 66.03 -6.17
N ARG A 3 -11.05 66.52 -6.83
CA ARG A 3 -12.07 65.69 -7.51
C ARG A 3 -11.48 64.66 -8.49
N ARG A 4 -10.26 64.89 -8.97
CA ARG A 4 -9.51 63.96 -9.83
C ARG A 4 -8.98 62.73 -9.06
N ALA A 5 -8.50 62.91 -7.83
CA ALA A 5 -7.98 61.80 -7.02
C ALA A 5 -9.07 60.81 -6.58
N THR A 6 -10.28 61.31 -6.31
CA THR A 6 -11.45 60.47 -6.01
C THR A 6 -11.95 59.72 -7.23
N PHE A 7 -11.86 60.32 -8.42
CA PHE A 7 -12.27 59.68 -9.67
C PHE A 7 -11.31 58.55 -10.07
N ASP A 8 -10.00 58.76 -9.93
CA ASP A 8 -8.98 57.73 -10.18
C ASP A 8 -9.12 56.53 -9.22
N LEU A 9 -9.47 56.78 -7.95
CA LEU A 9 -9.71 55.73 -6.96
C LEU A 9 -10.92 54.88 -7.36
N VAL A 10 -12.03 55.52 -7.74
CA VAL A 10 -13.27 54.83 -8.13
C VAL A 10 -13.03 54.01 -9.40
N LEU A 11 -12.39 54.59 -10.42
CA LEU A 11 -12.10 53.88 -11.66
C LEU A 11 -11.24 52.63 -11.43
N LEU A 12 -10.29 52.71 -10.51
CA LEU A 12 -9.40 51.61 -10.23
C LEU A 12 -10.03 50.52 -9.34
N VAL A 13 -10.83 50.90 -8.35
CA VAL A 13 -11.61 49.93 -7.56
C VAL A 13 -12.60 49.19 -8.48
N VAL A 14 -13.27 49.91 -9.38
CA VAL A 14 -14.17 49.32 -10.37
C VAL A 14 -13.40 48.42 -11.34
N GLY A 15 -12.25 48.86 -11.85
CA GLY A 15 -11.42 48.03 -12.74
C GLY A 15 -10.89 46.76 -12.06
N THR A 16 -10.51 46.86 -10.79
CA THR A 16 -10.07 45.71 -9.98
C THR A 16 -11.21 44.74 -9.75
N ALA A 17 -12.40 45.25 -9.43
CA ALA A 17 -13.61 44.43 -9.24
C ALA A 17 -14.06 43.76 -10.55
N VAL A 18 -13.95 44.44 -11.69
CA VAL A 18 -14.25 43.87 -13.02
C VAL A 18 -13.24 42.78 -13.40
N ILE A 19 -11.95 42.98 -13.11
CA ILE A 19 -10.91 41.97 -13.34
C ILE A 19 -11.12 40.75 -12.42
N ALA A 20 -11.43 40.98 -11.14
CA ALA A 20 -11.77 39.94 -10.18
C ALA A 20 -12.97 39.11 -10.64
N LEU A 21 -14.10 39.75 -10.95
CA LEU A 21 -15.32 39.09 -11.44
C LEU A 21 -15.10 38.41 -12.79
N GLY A 22 -14.29 38.99 -13.67
CA GLY A 22 -13.93 38.40 -14.96
C GLY A 22 -13.06 37.16 -14.81
N LEU A 23 -12.07 37.18 -13.90
CA LEU A 23 -11.26 36.01 -13.55
C LEU A 23 -12.11 34.92 -12.90
N GLU A 24 -12.97 35.26 -11.96
CA GLU A 24 -13.88 34.31 -11.31
C GLU A 24 -14.84 33.65 -12.32
N ALA A 25 -15.43 34.44 -13.23
CA ALA A 25 -16.33 33.95 -14.26
C ALA A 25 -15.63 33.16 -15.39
N TYR A 26 -14.39 33.53 -15.74
CA TYR A 26 -13.61 32.87 -16.80
C TYR A 26 -12.94 31.58 -16.31
N VAL A 27 -12.47 31.58 -15.07
CA VAL A 27 -11.79 30.45 -14.45
C VAL A 27 -12.81 29.44 -13.88
N GLY A 28 -13.89 29.91 -13.24
CA GLY A 28 -14.98 29.05 -12.74
C GLY A 28 -14.50 27.86 -11.89
N ASP A 29 -15.26 26.76 -11.92
CA ASP A 29 -14.90 25.44 -11.36
C ASP A 29 -14.01 24.61 -12.32
N ARG A 30 -13.44 25.23 -13.36
CA ARG A 30 -12.66 24.48 -14.35
C ARG A 30 -11.29 24.18 -13.79
N ALA A 31 -11.06 22.92 -13.42
CA ALA A 31 -9.74 22.43 -13.10
C ALA A 31 -8.77 22.75 -14.25
N LEU A 32 -7.80 23.61 -13.98
CA LEU A 32 -6.75 23.95 -14.93
C LEU A 32 -5.63 22.94 -14.74
N ALA A 33 -5.52 22.01 -15.68
CA ALA A 33 -4.42 21.07 -15.76
C ALA A 33 -3.32 21.65 -16.66
N ALA A 34 -2.07 21.60 -16.19
CA ALA A 34 -0.90 21.96 -16.97
C ALA A 34 0.20 20.91 -16.81
N THR A 35 0.70 20.40 -17.94
CA THR A 35 1.80 19.43 -17.96
C THR A 35 3.12 20.19 -18.01
N ILE A 36 3.88 20.18 -16.92
CA ILE A 36 5.21 20.79 -16.85
C ILE A 36 6.21 19.69 -16.50
N GLY A 37 7.12 19.38 -17.43
CA GLY A 37 8.20 18.40 -17.18
C GLY A 37 7.75 16.94 -17.06
N GLY A 38 6.62 16.56 -17.67
CA GLY A 38 6.12 15.18 -17.67
C GLY A 38 5.24 14.81 -16.47
N GLU A 39 5.03 15.73 -15.53
CA GLU A 39 4.10 15.58 -14.40
C GLU A 39 2.88 16.47 -14.65
N GLU A 40 1.68 15.94 -14.40
CA GLU A 40 0.43 16.70 -14.49
C GLU A 40 0.18 17.45 -13.19
N TYR A 41 0.04 18.77 -13.31
CA TYR A 41 -0.35 19.65 -12.21
C TYR A 41 -1.78 20.11 -12.44
N GLU A 42 -2.64 19.90 -11.46
CA GLU A 42 -4.05 20.29 -11.52
C GLU A 42 -4.35 21.33 -10.43
N LEU A 43 -4.93 22.47 -10.84
CA LEU A 43 -5.41 23.49 -9.91
C LEU A 43 -6.81 23.10 -9.42
N LEU A 44 -6.87 22.56 -8.19
CA LEU A 44 -8.12 22.12 -7.54
C LEU A 44 -9.07 23.26 -7.15
N ALA A 45 -8.57 24.48 -6.98
CA ALA A 45 -9.37 25.64 -6.57
C ALA A 45 -8.95 26.89 -7.36
N PRO A 46 -9.30 26.97 -8.65
CA PRO A 46 -8.76 27.97 -9.55
C PRO A 46 -9.42 29.36 -9.33
N GLY A 47 -10.56 29.41 -8.62
CA GLY A 47 -11.21 30.66 -8.17
C GLY A 47 -10.35 31.57 -7.27
N MET A 48 -9.33 31.04 -6.59
CA MET A 48 -8.42 31.88 -5.78
C MET A 48 -7.47 32.75 -6.62
N LEU A 49 -7.44 32.58 -7.94
CA LEU A 49 -6.75 33.50 -8.86
C LEU A 49 -7.35 34.92 -8.83
N VAL A 50 -8.55 35.09 -8.26
CA VAL A 50 -9.13 36.41 -7.97
C VAL A 50 -8.22 37.27 -7.08
N VAL A 51 -7.37 36.66 -6.24
CA VAL A 51 -6.38 37.39 -5.42
C VAL A 51 -5.38 38.15 -6.30
N LEU A 52 -5.11 37.68 -7.51
CA LEU A 52 -4.24 38.37 -8.47
C LEU A 52 -4.84 39.70 -8.95
N ALA A 53 -6.16 39.88 -8.89
CA ALA A 53 -6.82 41.14 -9.20
C ALA A 53 -6.41 42.27 -8.24
N ALA A 54 -5.87 41.97 -7.04
CA ALA A 54 -5.36 42.97 -6.12
C ALA A 54 -4.07 43.68 -6.61
N ILE A 55 -3.37 43.13 -7.63
CA ILE A 55 -2.12 43.69 -8.17
C ILE A 55 -2.30 45.14 -8.70
N PRO A 56 -3.25 45.45 -9.60
CA PRO A 56 -3.46 46.82 -10.07
C PRO A 56 -3.78 47.81 -8.93
N PHE A 57 -4.50 47.38 -7.90
CA PHE A 57 -4.74 48.20 -6.69
C PHE A 57 -3.47 48.50 -5.92
N LEU A 58 -2.60 47.50 -5.71
CA LEU A 58 -1.31 47.69 -5.06
C LEU A 58 -0.36 48.58 -5.88
N VAL A 59 -0.35 48.44 -7.21
CA VAL A 59 0.43 49.29 -8.11
C VAL A 59 -0.01 50.74 -7.99
N TRP A 60 -1.33 51.00 -7.93
CA TRP A 60 -1.86 52.36 -7.83
C TRP A 60 -1.59 53.02 -6.48
N VAL A 61 -1.85 52.32 -5.36
CA VAL A 61 -1.54 52.81 -4.01
C VAL A 61 -0.04 53.04 -3.86
N GLY A 62 0.78 52.10 -4.34
CA GLY A 62 2.24 52.24 -4.35
C GLY A 62 2.72 53.41 -5.21
N SER A 63 2.01 53.72 -6.30
CA SER A 63 2.36 54.82 -7.19
C SER A 63 2.10 56.21 -6.62
N ARG A 64 1.09 56.33 -5.73
CA ARG A 64 0.68 57.59 -5.08
C ARG A 64 1.29 57.80 -3.70
N SER A 65 1.54 56.73 -2.95
CA SER A 65 1.92 56.81 -1.54
C SER A 65 3.44 56.70 -1.26
N LEU A 66 4.26 56.31 -2.23
CA LEU A 66 5.73 56.27 -2.09
C LEU A 66 6.36 57.55 -2.67
N ALA A 67 6.00 58.70 -2.12
CA ALA A 67 6.52 59.99 -2.59
C ALA A 67 7.99 60.25 -2.20
N ASP A 68 8.52 59.57 -1.17
CA ASP A 68 9.83 59.91 -0.59
C ASP A 68 10.94 58.84 -0.75
N LEU A 69 10.76 57.82 -1.60
CA LEU A 69 11.72 56.71 -1.73
C LEU A 69 12.49 56.72 -3.08
N PRO A 70 13.81 56.44 -3.07
CA PRO A 70 14.62 56.25 -4.28
C PRO A 70 14.00 55.27 -5.28
N ARG A 71 14.09 55.57 -6.58
CA ARG A 71 13.43 54.82 -7.68
C ARG A 71 13.69 53.31 -7.64
N LEU A 72 14.91 52.89 -7.28
CA LEU A 72 15.29 51.48 -7.20
C LEU A 72 14.56 50.73 -6.08
N GLN A 73 14.43 51.35 -4.90
CA GLN A 73 13.68 50.78 -3.77
C GLN A 73 12.19 50.67 -4.07
N ARG A 74 11.64 51.62 -4.83
CA ARG A 74 10.24 51.58 -5.26
C ARG A 74 9.95 50.39 -6.19
N TYR A 75 10.83 50.13 -7.17
CA TYR A 75 10.68 48.97 -8.06
C TYR A 75 10.87 47.65 -7.29
N LEU A 76 11.86 47.59 -6.39
CA LEU A 76 12.13 46.40 -5.59
C LEU A 76 10.95 46.06 -4.66
N ALA A 77 10.39 47.06 -3.97
CA ALA A 77 9.25 46.89 -3.07
C ALA A 77 7.97 46.48 -3.83
N LEU A 78 7.77 47.00 -5.04
CA LEU A 78 6.65 46.61 -5.90
C LEU A 78 6.81 45.16 -6.38
N LEU A 79 7.99 44.79 -6.84
CA LEU A 79 8.32 43.43 -7.27
C LEU A 79 8.09 42.44 -6.12
N LEU A 80 8.60 42.74 -4.92
CA LEU A 80 8.45 41.87 -3.76
C LEU A 80 6.99 41.68 -3.34
N ARG A 81 6.16 42.73 -3.45
CA ARG A 81 4.71 42.63 -3.17
C ARG A 81 3.98 41.81 -4.22
N ILE A 82 4.31 41.97 -5.50
CA ILE A 82 3.74 41.15 -6.58
C ILE A 82 4.16 39.69 -6.39
N ALA A 83 5.42 39.43 -6.04
CA ALA A 83 5.93 38.10 -5.75
C ALA A 83 5.21 37.49 -4.54
N LEU A 84 5.04 38.24 -3.44
CA LEU A 84 4.31 37.79 -2.25
C LEU A 84 2.86 37.42 -2.58
N VAL A 85 2.15 38.28 -3.31
CA VAL A 85 0.77 38.01 -3.76
C VAL A 85 0.72 36.79 -4.68
N GLY A 86 1.70 36.65 -5.58
CA GLY A 86 1.84 35.48 -6.44
C GLY A 86 2.04 34.19 -5.65
N VAL A 87 2.94 34.17 -4.67
CA VAL A 87 3.18 33.01 -3.80
C VAL A 87 1.96 32.69 -2.93
N LEU A 88 1.27 33.70 -2.41
CA LEU A 88 0.01 33.53 -1.67
C LEU A 88 -1.09 32.94 -2.57
N ALA A 89 -1.24 33.45 -3.79
CA ALA A 89 -2.22 32.93 -4.74
C ALA A 89 -1.91 31.47 -5.11
N LEU A 90 -0.64 31.13 -5.38
CA LEU A 90 -0.23 29.76 -5.67
C LEU A 90 -0.42 28.83 -4.45
N GLY A 91 -0.11 29.30 -3.24
CA GLY A 91 -0.32 28.54 -2.01
C GLY A 91 -1.80 28.28 -1.72
N LEU A 92 -2.65 29.28 -1.94
CA LEU A 92 -4.11 29.15 -1.77
C LEU A 92 -4.76 28.34 -2.89
N SER A 93 -4.19 28.36 -4.09
CA SER A 93 -4.65 27.59 -5.24
C SER A 93 -4.46 26.08 -5.10
N ARG A 94 -3.82 25.61 -4.01
CA ARG A 94 -3.52 24.20 -3.73
C ARG A 94 -2.98 23.49 -4.97
N LEU A 95 -1.78 23.88 -5.41
CA LEU A 95 -1.09 23.18 -6.49
C LEU A 95 -0.90 21.72 -6.08
N ALA A 96 -1.76 20.85 -6.60
CA ALA A 96 -1.73 19.43 -6.32
C ALA A 96 -1.14 18.71 -7.52
N ARG A 97 -0.26 17.76 -7.20
CA ARG A 97 0.20 16.78 -8.17
C ARG A 97 -0.84 15.67 -8.20
N THR A 98 -1.53 15.52 -9.33
CA THR A 98 -2.44 14.40 -9.54
C THR A 98 -1.65 13.28 -10.21
N THR A 99 -1.41 12.20 -9.48
CA THR A 99 -0.94 10.94 -10.08
C THR A 99 -2.18 10.19 -10.54
N GLU A 100 -2.47 10.17 -11.84
CA GLU A 100 -3.50 9.26 -12.36
C GLU A 100 -3.10 7.81 -12.03
N ALA A 101 -3.98 7.10 -11.32
CA ALA A 101 -3.79 5.70 -10.98
C ALA A 101 -4.09 4.80 -12.19
N THR A 102 -3.30 4.91 -13.24
CA THR A 102 -3.39 4.06 -14.45
C THR A 102 -2.83 2.66 -14.20
N ARG A 103 -1.99 2.49 -13.18
CA ARG A 103 -1.34 1.22 -12.85
C ARG A 103 -2.08 0.47 -11.74
N ILE A 104 -2.17 -0.84 -11.90
CA ILE A 104 -2.77 -1.77 -10.93
C ILE A 104 -1.64 -2.41 -10.14
N SER A 105 -1.81 -2.54 -8.83
CA SER A 105 -0.96 -3.38 -7.98
C SER A 105 -1.80 -4.56 -7.49
N THR A 106 -1.42 -5.77 -7.91
CA THR A 106 -2.11 -7.03 -7.59
C THR A 106 -1.25 -7.87 -6.67
N ILE A 107 -1.75 -8.12 -5.46
CA ILE A 107 -1.06 -8.97 -4.48
C ILE A 107 -1.75 -10.33 -4.45
N PHE A 108 -0.99 -11.38 -4.72
CA PHE A 108 -1.42 -12.77 -4.57
C PHE A 108 -1.12 -13.23 -3.15
N LEU A 109 -2.18 -13.56 -2.42
CA LEU A 109 -2.12 -14.15 -1.09
C LEU A 109 -2.29 -15.67 -1.29
N VAL A 110 -1.22 -16.45 -1.13
CA VAL A 110 -1.23 -17.91 -1.34
C VAL A 110 -1.12 -18.65 -0.01
N ASP A 111 -2.07 -19.54 0.23
CA ASP A 111 -2.10 -20.42 1.40
C ASP A 111 -1.08 -21.56 1.25
N VAL A 112 -0.21 -21.69 2.25
CA VAL A 112 0.82 -22.75 2.33
C VAL A 112 0.68 -23.59 3.60
N SER A 113 -0.49 -23.54 4.24
CA SER A 113 -0.83 -24.35 5.41
C SER A 113 -0.85 -25.86 5.12
N GLU A 114 -0.80 -26.66 6.17
CA GLU A 114 -0.76 -28.13 6.08
C GLU A 114 -1.98 -28.74 5.39
N SER A 115 -3.13 -28.06 5.37
CA SER A 115 -4.34 -28.54 4.67
C SER A 115 -4.26 -28.42 3.14
N VAL A 116 -3.38 -27.57 2.62
CA VAL A 116 -3.22 -27.35 1.18
C VAL A 116 -2.32 -28.42 0.58
N PRO A 117 -2.73 -29.18 -0.45
CA PRO A 117 -1.85 -30.16 -1.12
C PRO A 117 -0.73 -29.50 -1.94
N ASP A 118 0.43 -30.14 -2.04
CA ASP A 118 1.56 -29.60 -2.84
C ASP A 118 1.21 -29.42 -4.33
N ALA A 119 0.34 -30.26 -4.88
CA ALA A 119 -0.16 -30.12 -6.25
C ALA A 119 -0.91 -28.79 -6.47
N SER A 120 -1.67 -28.33 -5.48
CA SER A 120 -2.36 -27.04 -5.51
C SER A 120 -1.39 -25.86 -5.47
N LEU A 121 -0.22 -26.00 -4.82
CA LEU A 121 0.83 -24.98 -4.82
C LEU A 121 1.47 -24.82 -6.20
N VAL A 122 1.66 -25.92 -6.94
CA VAL A 122 2.15 -25.89 -8.33
C VAL A 122 1.16 -25.14 -9.22
N GLY A 123 -0.13 -25.46 -9.13
CA GLY A 123 -1.18 -24.75 -9.88
C GLY A 123 -1.26 -23.26 -9.52
N ALA A 124 -1.14 -22.90 -8.23
CA ALA A 124 -1.09 -21.51 -7.79
C ALA A 124 0.12 -20.75 -8.37
N ARG A 125 1.30 -21.40 -8.41
CA ARG A 125 2.51 -20.84 -9.01
C ARG A 125 2.35 -20.61 -10.51
N GLU A 126 1.71 -21.52 -11.24
CA GLU A 126 1.43 -21.35 -12.67
C GLU A 126 0.52 -20.14 -12.95
N HIS A 127 -0.52 -19.94 -12.14
CA HIS A 127 -1.39 -18.76 -12.25
C HIS A 127 -0.64 -17.47 -11.93
N LEU A 128 0.21 -17.48 -10.91
CA LEU A 128 1.07 -16.35 -10.58
C LEU A 128 2.06 -16.05 -11.72
N ALA A 129 2.68 -17.07 -12.32
CA ALA A 129 3.60 -16.93 -13.44
C ALA A 129 2.89 -16.35 -14.68
N ALA A 130 1.66 -16.80 -14.97
CA ALA A 130 0.85 -16.23 -16.04
C ALA A 130 0.51 -14.75 -15.78
N ALA A 131 0.15 -14.40 -14.54
CA ALA A 131 -0.10 -13.02 -14.14
C ALA A 131 1.18 -12.15 -14.19
N TRP A 132 2.33 -12.71 -13.79
CA TRP A 132 3.63 -12.07 -13.88
C TRP A 132 4.02 -11.75 -15.33
N ALA A 133 3.84 -12.72 -16.24
CA ALA A 133 4.12 -12.54 -17.66
C ALA A 133 3.18 -11.51 -18.33
N ALA A 134 1.92 -11.46 -17.90
CA ALA A 134 0.91 -10.53 -18.43
C ALA A 134 0.92 -9.15 -17.75
N ARG A 135 1.81 -8.88 -16.79
CA ARG A 135 1.73 -7.68 -15.94
C ARG A 135 1.92 -6.37 -16.70
N GLY A 136 2.79 -6.34 -17.73
CA GLY A 136 3.18 -5.09 -18.39
C GLY A 136 3.73 -4.07 -17.38
N ASP A 137 3.14 -2.88 -17.33
CA ASP A 137 3.51 -1.81 -16.39
C ASP A 137 2.86 -1.95 -14.98
N ASN A 138 2.11 -3.03 -14.75
CA ASN A 138 1.45 -3.29 -13.48
C ASN A 138 2.36 -3.97 -12.47
N ASP A 139 2.10 -3.72 -11.19
CA ASP A 139 2.83 -4.31 -10.08
C ASP A 139 2.17 -5.62 -9.63
N VAL A 140 2.97 -6.66 -9.43
CA VAL A 140 2.52 -7.97 -8.95
C VAL A 140 3.40 -8.38 -7.79
N GLN A 141 2.80 -8.75 -6.66
CA GLN A 141 3.54 -9.18 -5.47
C GLN A 141 2.96 -10.48 -4.93
N LEU A 142 3.79 -11.25 -4.23
CA LEU A 142 3.41 -12.53 -3.61
C LEU A 142 3.54 -12.42 -2.09
N VAL A 143 2.49 -12.86 -1.39
CA VAL A 143 2.48 -13.08 0.04
C VAL A 143 2.08 -14.52 0.27
N THR A 144 2.92 -15.29 0.94
CA THR A 144 2.58 -16.64 1.39
C THR A 144 2.11 -16.60 2.83
N PHE A 145 1.08 -17.35 3.16
CA PHE A 145 0.53 -17.35 4.52
C PHE A 145 0.15 -18.74 4.99
N ALA A 146 0.31 -18.95 6.30
CA ALA A 146 -0.29 -20.06 7.04
C ALA A 146 -0.75 -19.46 8.38
N ARG A 147 -0.09 -19.79 9.51
CA ARG A 147 -0.29 -19.05 10.77
C ARG A 147 0.15 -17.60 10.63
N ASP A 148 1.37 -17.42 10.12
CA ASP A 148 1.97 -16.12 9.85
C ASP A 148 1.96 -15.82 8.36
N ALA A 149 1.89 -14.54 8.02
CA ALA A 149 2.00 -14.06 6.65
C ALA A 149 3.41 -13.52 6.39
N ARG A 150 4.02 -13.91 5.27
CA ARG A 150 5.34 -13.42 4.84
C ARG A 150 5.26 -12.88 3.42
N ALA A 151 5.81 -11.69 3.22
CA ALA A 151 5.92 -11.08 1.90
C ALA A 151 7.16 -11.63 1.20
N ILE A 152 7.00 -12.12 -0.03
CA ILE A 152 8.09 -12.53 -0.90
C ILE A 152 8.29 -11.42 -1.93
N ALA A 153 9.43 -10.73 -1.83
CA ALA A 153 9.75 -9.64 -2.74
C ALA A 153 10.00 -10.20 -4.15
N LEU A 154 9.10 -9.88 -5.08
CA LEU A 154 9.31 -10.09 -6.51
C LEU A 154 10.03 -8.85 -7.04
N ALA A 155 11.30 -8.98 -7.38
CA ALA A 155 12.00 -7.87 -8.03
C ALA A 155 11.32 -7.58 -9.38
N GLN A 156 11.07 -6.30 -9.70
CA GLN A 156 10.36 -5.90 -10.92
C GLN A 156 11.03 -6.39 -12.21
N ASP A 157 12.33 -6.70 -12.15
CA ASP A 157 13.15 -7.19 -13.26
C ASP A 157 13.48 -8.69 -13.16
N ALA A 158 12.85 -9.44 -12.24
CA ALA A 158 13.07 -10.88 -12.14
C ALA A 158 12.37 -11.61 -13.31
N ASP A 159 13.16 -12.36 -14.09
CA ASP A 159 12.66 -13.19 -15.19
C ASP A 159 11.84 -14.39 -14.69
N GLU A 160 12.09 -14.85 -13.45
CA GLU A 160 11.44 -16.03 -12.86
C GLU A 160 10.72 -15.71 -11.55
N VAL A 161 9.54 -16.29 -11.39
CA VAL A 161 8.77 -16.27 -10.13
C VAL A 161 9.36 -17.30 -9.17
N PRO A 162 9.71 -16.91 -7.92
CA PRO A 162 10.27 -17.81 -6.93
C PRO A 162 9.31 -18.96 -6.62
N GLU A 163 9.88 -20.11 -6.27
CA GLU A 163 9.11 -21.28 -5.86
C GLU A 163 8.37 -20.99 -4.54
N ILE A 164 7.10 -21.38 -4.49
CA ILE A 164 6.26 -21.20 -3.30
C ILE A 164 6.62 -22.31 -2.32
N THR A 165 7.46 -21.98 -1.33
CA THR A 165 7.84 -22.90 -0.26
C THR A 165 6.95 -22.74 0.96
N ARG A 166 6.76 -23.84 1.70
CA ARG A 166 6.02 -23.84 2.97
C ARG A 166 6.84 -23.16 4.07
N HIS A 167 6.14 -22.56 5.03
CA HIS A 167 6.78 -21.96 6.20
C HIS A 167 7.33 -23.06 7.11
N VAL A 168 8.65 -23.27 7.08
CA VAL A 168 9.36 -24.10 8.06
C VAL A 168 9.74 -23.22 9.24
N GLU A 169 9.69 -23.76 10.47
CA GLU A 169 10.28 -23.07 11.62
C GLU A 169 11.75 -22.79 11.31
N ASP A 170 12.14 -21.51 11.28
CA ASP A 170 13.54 -21.14 11.24
C ASP A 170 14.15 -21.63 12.56
N SER A 171 14.84 -22.77 12.52
CA SER A 171 15.69 -23.20 13.63
C SER A 171 16.62 -22.04 14.01
N PRO A 172 16.86 -21.76 15.31
CA PRO A 172 17.57 -20.56 15.76
C PRO A 172 19.03 -20.42 15.30
N ASP A 173 19.56 -21.36 14.53
CA ASP A 173 21.00 -21.48 14.25
C ASP A 173 21.48 -20.65 13.04
N ALA A 174 20.60 -19.93 12.34
CA ALA A 174 20.98 -19.10 11.19
C ALA A 174 21.30 -17.63 11.53
N GLN A 175 21.34 -17.24 12.81
CA GLN A 175 21.76 -15.91 13.25
C GLN A 175 22.82 -16.00 14.36
N GLY A 176 24.02 -16.46 14.01
CA GLY A 176 25.10 -16.58 14.98
C GLY A 176 26.45 -17.02 14.41
N ALA A 177 26.84 -16.53 13.23
CA ALA A 177 28.17 -16.83 12.69
C ALA A 177 28.89 -15.56 12.20
N GLN A 178 29.09 -14.61 13.11
CA GLN A 178 30.15 -13.60 13.02
C GLN A 178 30.50 -13.11 14.43
N GLY A 179 31.71 -13.48 14.90
CA GLY A 179 32.32 -12.87 16.09
C GLY A 179 32.90 -13.83 17.13
N THR A 180 34.09 -14.36 16.84
CA THR A 180 35.24 -14.49 17.74
C THR A 180 35.01 -14.91 19.21
N GLN A 181 35.48 -16.11 19.56
CA GLN A 181 36.51 -16.29 20.60
C GLN A 181 37.00 -17.73 20.67
N GLY A 182 38.30 -17.93 20.48
CA GLY A 182 38.98 -19.08 21.04
C GLY A 182 39.24 -18.84 22.52
N SER A 183 39.03 -19.86 23.35
CA SER A 183 39.98 -20.26 24.39
C SER A 183 39.58 -21.62 24.95
N GLN A 184 40.60 -22.44 25.19
CA GLN A 184 40.55 -23.79 25.74
C GLN A 184 40.23 -23.79 27.23
N GLY A 185 39.66 -24.90 27.74
CA GLY A 185 39.67 -25.18 29.19
C GLY A 185 38.73 -26.29 29.66
N THR A 186 39.28 -27.52 29.75
CA THR A 186 39.16 -28.48 30.86
C THR A 186 37.82 -29.19 31.17
N GLN A 187 37.79 -30.47 30.77
CA GLN A 187 37.51 -31.73 31.51
C GLN A 187 36.61 -31.80 32.78
N ASP A 188 35.92 -32.96 32.78
CA ASP A 188 35.38 -33.78 33.88
C ASP A 188 34.02 -33.41 34.51
N THR A 189 33.00 -34.26 34.29
CA THR A 189 32.64 -35.37 35.21
C THR A 189 31.40 -36.12 34.69
N GLN A 190 31.53 -37.45 34.63
CA GLN A 190 30.44 -38.41 34.46
C GLN A 190 29.57 -38.46 35.71
N ASP A 191 28.25 -38.46 35.58
CA ASP A 191 27.40 -39.24 36.49
C ASP A 191 26.07 -39.67 35.85
N THR A 192 25.53 -40.75 36.40
CA THR A 192 24.76 -41.79 35.77
C THR A 192 23.25 -41.60 35.95
N GLY A 193 22.50 -41.93 34.89
CA GLY A 193 21.18 -42.56 34.92
C GLY A 193 20.09 -42.03 35.85
N SER A 194 19.08 -41.36 35.28
CA SER A 194 17.70 -41.52 35.75
C SER A 194 16.66 -41.21 34.66
N THR A 195 15.71 -42.14 34.53
CA THR A 195 14.38 -42.01 33.92
C THR A 195 14.29 -41.68 32.43
N VAL A 196 14.05 -42.74 31.63
CA VAL A 196 13.28 -42.68 30.38
C VAL A 196 11.85 -42.25 30.73
N ARG A 197 11.65 -40.93 30.83
CA ARG A 197 10.34 -40.29 30.88
C ARG A 197 9.99 -39.94 29.44
N GLY A 198 8.91 -40.53 28.95
CA GLY A 198 8.47 -40.44 27.56
C GLY A 198 8.67 -39.05 26.96
N ASP A 199 9.49 -39.02 25.92
CA ASP A 199 9.67 -37.90 25.02
C ASP A 199 8.32 -37.62 24.36
N ARG A 200 7.49 -36.83 25.04
CA ARG A 200 6.44 -36.06 24.38
C ARG A 200 7.20 -34.97 23.62
N GLY A 201 7.53 -35.28 22.36
CA GLY A 201 8.10 -34.34 21.42
C GLY A 201 7.41 -32.99 21.58
N GLY A 202 8.23 -31.98 21.87
CA GLY A 202 7.79 -30.65 22.24
C GLY A 202 6.79 -30.09 21.22
N GLY A 203 5.71 -29.52 21.74
CA GLY A 203 4.71 -28.78 20.97
C GLY A 203 5.27 -27.47 20.42
N GLY A 204 6.19 -27.58 19.45
CA GLY A 204 6.33 -26.57 18.43
C GLY A 204 5.08 -26.66 17.57
N THR A 205 4.11 -25.77 17.79
CA THR A 205 3.00 -25.63 16.85
C THR A 205 3.60 -25.29 15.50
N SER A 206 3.59 -26.25 14.57
CA SER A 206 4.10 -26.05 13.23
C SER A 206 3.49 -24.79 12.64
N LEU A 207 4.32 -23.93 12.02
CA LEU A 207 3.86 -22.68 11.41
C LEU A 207 2.81 -22.92 10.30
N GLY A 208 2.72 -24.15 9.79
CA GLY A 208 1.73 -24.61 8.83
C GLY A 208 0.41 -25.14 9.41
N ALA A 209 0.29 -25.38 10.73
CA ALA A 209 -0.91 -25.99 11.31
C ALA A 209 -2.11 -25.04 11.45
N ALA A 210 -1.90 -23.74 11.32
CA ALA A 210 -2.98 -22.76 11.34
C ALA A 210 -3.04 -21.97 10.03
N THR A 211 -4.20 -21.37 9.76
CA THR A 211 -4.54 -20.67 8.53
C THR A 211 -5.19 -19.33 8.89
N ASN A 212 -4.41 -18.26 8.82
CA ASN A 212 -4.80 -16.91 9.20
C ASN A 212 -4.85 -15.97 7.97
N MET A 213 -5.95 -16.06 7.22
CA MET A 213 -6.19 -15.23 6.04
C MET A 213 -6.32 -13.74 6.39
N ALA A 214 -6.80 -13.42 7.60
CA ALA A 214 -6.94 -12.03 8.04
C ALA A 214 -5.58 -11.34 8.19
N ALA A 215 -4.60 -12.02 8.80
CA ALA A 215 -3.24 -11.49 8.93
C ALA A 215 -2.57 -11.30 7.56
N ALA A 216 -2.79 -12.21 6.61
CA ALA A 216 -2.30 -12.07 5.25
C ALA A 216 -2.82 -10.81 4.56
N LEU A 217 -4.12 -10.55 4.68
CA LEU A 217 -4.73 -9.36 4.10
C LEU A 217 -4.25 -8.06 4.78
N GLN A 218 -4.03 -8.09 6.08
CA GLN A 218 -3.46 -6.96 6.82
C GLN A 218 -2.02 -6.64 6.37
N LEU A 219 -1.20 -7.67 6.15
CA LEU A 219 0.15 -7.49 5.61
C LEU A 219 0.09 -6.87 4.20
N ALA A 220 -0.81 -7.35 3.35
CA ALA A 220 -0.96 -6.85 1.98
C ALA A 220 -1.27 -5.34 1.91
N TYR A 221 -1.97 -4.77 2.89
CA TYR A 221 -2.24 -3.33 2.91
C TYR A 221 -0.99 -2.46 2.92
N GLY A 222 0.08 -2.92 3.58
CA GLY A 222 1.35 -2.19 3.66
C GLY A 222 2.24 -2.32 2.42
N LEU A 223 1.90 -3.25 1.52
CA LEU A 223 2.72 -3.58 0.35
C LEU A 223 2.31 -2.82 -0.91
N TYR A 224 1.11 -2.23 -0.93
CA TYR A 224 0.63 -1.48 -2.08
C TYR A 224 1.42 -0.18 -2.29
N PRO A 225 2.03 0.03 -3.47
CA PRO A 225 2.67 1.30 -3.80
C PRO A 225 1.64 2.44 -3.85
N PRO A 226 2.04 3.69 -3.53
CA PRO A 226 1.15 4.84 -3.68
C PRO A 226 0.75 5.03 -5.15
N GLY A 227 -0.45 5.57 -5.38
CA GLY A 227 -0.96 5.87 -6.72
C GLY A 227 -1.37 4.66 -7.58
N HIS A 228 -1.46 3.45 -7.02
CA HIS A 228 -1.91 2.24 -7.74
C HIS A 228 -3.32 1.82 -7.35
N LEU A 229 -4.06 1.23 -8.30
CA LEU A 229 -5.33 0.54 -8.02
C LEU A 229 -5.05 -0.78 -7.31
N ARG A 230 -5.54 -0.90 -6.07
CA ARG A 230 -5.20 -2.00 -5.15
C ARG A 230 -6.09 -3.21 -5.36
N ARG A 231 -5.49 -4.36 -5.66
CA ARG A 231 -6.19 -5.65 -5.81
C ARG A 231 -5.51 -6.71 -4.98
N ALA A 232 -6.28 -7.56 -4.30
CA ALA A 232 -5.77 -8.73 -3.61
C ALA A 232 -6.50 -9.98 -4.12
N VAL A 233 -5.75 -11.04 -4.41
CA VAL A 233 -6.28 -12.34 -4.84
C VAL A 233 -5.94 -13.35 -3.76
N ILE A 234 -6.94 -13.90 -3.09
CA ILE A 234 -6.77 -14.94 -2.07
C ILE A 234 -6.83 -16.31 -2.75
N VAL A 235 -5.79 -17.11 -2.59
CA VAL A 235 -5.68 -18.47 -3.12
C VAL A 235 -5.58 -19.42 -1.93
N SER A 236 -6.67 -20.11 -1.61
CA SER A 236 -6.79 -20.98 -0.42
C SER A 236 -7.88 -22.05 -0.64
N ASP A 237 -7.86 -23.10 0.18
CA ASP A 237 -8.92 -24.12 0.26
C ASP A 237 -10.18 -23.59 1.00
N GLY A 238 -10.07 -22.45 1.68
CA GLY A 238 -11.15 -21.77 2.40
C GLY A 238 -11.25 -22.15 3.89
N GLY A 239 -10.36 -23.01 4.40
CA GLY A 239 -10.37 -23.48 5.79
C GLY A 239 -9.70 -22.52 6.77
N GLN A 240 -10.31 -21.37 7.09
CA GLN A 240 -9.76 -20.46 8.10
C GLN A 240 -9.81 -21.10 9.50
N THR A 241 -8.68 -21.11 10.21
CA THR A 241 -8.59 -21.60 11.59
C THR A 241 -8.24 -20.50 12.60
N GLU A 242 -7.63 -19.41 12.15
CA GLU A 242 -7.32 -18.24 12.98
C GLU A 242 -7.71 -16.92 12.28
N GLY A 243 -8.09 -15.92 13.09
CA GLY A 243 -8.53 -14.61 12.60
C GLY A 243 -9.97 -14.59 12.09
N ASP A 244 -10.36 -13.48 11.45
CA ASP A 244 -11.71 -13.27 10.90
C ASP A 244 -11.60 -12.59 9.53
N LEU A 245 -11.63 -13.41 8.47
CA LEU A 245 -11.54 -12.91 7.10
C LEU A 245 -12.78 -12.12 6.70
N LEU A 246 -13.98 -12.47 7.18
CA LEU A 246 -15.21 -11.78 6.79
C LEU A 246 -15.25 -10.35 7.32
N ALA A 247 -14.83 -10.14 8.57
CA ALA A 247 -14.67 -8.82 9.13
C ALA A 247 -13.57 -8.02 8.42
N GLU A 248 -12.44 -8.65 8.10
CA GLU A 248 -11.33 -7.99 7.39
C GLU A 248 -11.70 -7.64 5.94
N ALA A 249 -12.44 -8.50 5.24
CA ALA A 249 -12.94 -8.26 3.90
C ALA A 249 -13.91 -7.07 3.84
N SER A 250 -14.68 -6.86 4.91
CA SER A 250 -15.52 -5.66 5.04
C SER A 250 -14.67 -4.40 5.23
N ARG A 251 -13.54 -4.48 5.95
CA ARG A 251 -12.59 -3.38 6.15
C ARG A 251 -11.77 -3.05 4.91
N SER A 252 -11.47 -4.03 4.06
CA SER A 252 -10.62 -3.85 2.87
C SER A 252 -11.13 -2.77 1.92
N ARG A 253 -12.45 -2.57 1.84
CA ARG A 253 -13.08 -1.48 1.05
C ARG A 253 -12.67 -0.09 1.54
N GLY A 254 -12.51 0.09 2.85
CA GLY A 254 -12.00 1.34 3.44
C GLY A 254 -10.57 1.65 3.04
N PHE A 255 -9.77 0.60 2.77
CA PHE A 255 -8.42 0.72 2.23
C PHE A 255 -8.37 0.79 0.69
N GLY A 256 -9.53 0.80 0.01
CA GLY A 256 -9.63 0.82 -1.44
C GLY A 256 -9.16 -0.48 -2.11
N VAL A 257 -9.09 -1.59 -1.35
CA VAL A 257 -8.61 -2.88 -1.86
C VAL A 257 -9.78 -3.68 -2.40
N ARG A 258 -9.71 -4.05 -3.68
CA ARG A 258 -10.66 -4.99 -4.29
C ARG A 258 -10.19 -6.42 -4.10
N LEU A 259 -11.02 -7.23 -3.43
CA LEU A 259 -10.74 -8.62 -3.15
C LEU A 259 -11.29 -9.55 -4.24
N TYR A 260 -10.47 -10.53 -4.59
CA TYR A 260 -10.79 -11.66 -5.45
C TYR A 260 -10.37 -12.93 -4.73
N TYR A 261 -10.96 -14.07 -5.10
CA TYR A 261 -10.60 -15.36 -4.55
C TYR A 261 -10.45 -16.41 -5.66
N HIS A 262 -9.59 -17.39 -5.41
CA HIS A 262 -9.42 -18.58 -6.21
C HIS A 262 -9.38 -19.78 -5.25
N ALA A 263 -10.33 -20.70 -5.39
CA ALA A 263 -10.43 -21.84 -4.51
C ALA A 263 -9.48 -22.96 -4.98
N LEU A 264 -8.57 -23.39 -4.11
CA LEU A 264 -7.72 -24.55 -4.35
C LEU A 264 -8.56 -25.81 -4.18
N ARG A 265 -8.77 -26.55 -5.27
CA ARG A 265 -9.56 -27.80 -5.29
C ARG A 265 -8.79 -28.98 -5.88
N GLU A 266 -7.57 -28.75 -6.33
CA GLU A 266 -6.77 -29.76 -7.02
C GLU A 266 -5.96 -30.60 -6.03
N GLY A 267 -6.13 -31.91 -6.11
CA GLY A 267 -5.37 -32.87 -5.29
C GLY A 267 -5.87 -33.05 -3.86
N ALA A 268 -7.00 -32.42 -3.46
CA ALA A 268 -7.66 -32.77 -2.21
C ALA A 268 -8.15 -34.24 -2.29
N PRO A 269 -7.76 -35.11 -1.34
CA PRO A 269 -8.24 -36.49 -1.34
C PRO A 269 -9.78 -36.48 -1.24
N ALA A 270 -10.43 -37.43 -1.91
CA ALA A 270 -11.87 -37.57 -1.79
C ALA A 270 -12.25 -37.81 -0.33
N GLU A 271 -12.98 -36.88 0.27
CA GLU A 271 -13.47 -37.05 1.64
C GLU A 271 -14.47 -38.20 1.67
N VAL A 272 -14.13 -39.27 2.38
CA VAL A 272 -15.01 -40.42 2.59
C VAL A 272 -15.53 -40.35 4.02
N ALA A 273 -16.82 -40.04 4.16
CA ALA A 273 -17.49 -40.15 5.44
C ALA A 273 -17.91 -41.61 5.68
N ILE A 274 -17.35 -42.25 6.70
CA ILE A 274 -17.83 -43.54 7.19
C ILE A 274 -19.18 -43.28 7.88
N ARG A 275 -20.27 -43.70 7.23
CA ARG A 275 -21.64 -43.49 7.75
C ARG A 275 -22.01 -44.48 8.83
N ASP A 276 -21.58 -45.72 8.65
CA ASP A 276 -21.86 -46.81 9.57
C ASP A 276 -20.74 -47.85 9.45
N VAL A 277 -20.48 -48.55 10.54
CA VAL A 277 -19.50 -49.65 10.59
C VAL A 277 -20.23 -50.86 11.15
N ASP A 278 -20.60 -51.79 10.28
CA ASP A 278 -21.23 -53.04 10.69
C ASP A 278 -20.13 -53.99 11.21
N LEU A 279 -20.22 -54.32 12.50
CA LEU A 279 -19.22 -55.12 13.22
C LEU A 279 -19.89 -56.39 13.78
N PRO A 280 -19.27 -57.57 13.64
CA PRO A 280 -19.80 -58.80 14.21
C PRO A 280 -19.80 -58.75 15.76
N GLU A 281 -20.71 -59.50 16.40
CA GLU A 281 -20.89 -59.53 17.86
C GLU A 281 -19.64 -59.98 18.65
N ARG A 282 -18.66 -60.61 17.98
CA ARG A 282 -17.39 -61.03 18.58
C ARG A 282 -16.24 -60.73 17.62
N ILE A 283 -15.29 -59.93 18.08
CA ILE A 283 -14.06 -59.59 17.36
C ILE A 283 -12.90 -60.25 18.11
N GLU A 284 -12.17 -61.14 17.43
CA GLU A 284 -10.95 -61.74 17.96
C GLU A 284 -9.72 -60.91 17.53
N VAL A 285 -8.90 -60.52 18.50
CA VAL A 285 -7.74 -59.65 18.24
C VAL A 285 -6.65 -60.43 17.52
N GLY A 286 -6.37 -60.09 16.26
CA GLY A 286 -5.25 -60.64 15.49
C GLY A 286 -5.62 -61.43 14.23
N GLU A 287 -6.90 -61.56 13.90
CA GLU A 287 -7.30 -62.12 12.61
C GLU A 287 -7.07 -61.12 11.46
N PRO A 288 -6.52 -61.55 10.30
CA PRO A 288 -6.43 -60.72 9.12
C PRO A 288 -7.84 -60.43 8.56
N PHE A 289 -8.02 -59.19 8.11
CA PHE A 289 -9.26 -58.68 7.49
C PHE A 289 -9.46 -59.18 6.06
#